data_AF-A0A8W7P2H5-F1
#
_entry.id   AF-A0A8W7P2H5-F1
#
_cell.length_a   1.000
_cell.length_b   1.000
_cell.length_c   1.000
_cell.angle_alpha   90.00
_cell.angle_beta   90.00
_cell.angle_gamma   90.00
#
_symmetry.space_group_name_H-M   'P 1'
#
loop_
_entity.id
_entity.type
_entity.pdbx_description
1 polymer ?
#
loop_
_entity_poly.entity_id
_entity_poly.type
_entity_poly.pdbx_seq_one_letter_code
_entity_poly.pdbx_strand_id
1 'polypeptide(L)'
;MDAINKIYSSVSQTVSTLSAVFLGNPLTKDYDIAEHIGSAGTELVWKIYTGSKRTTKEVASIFVFDKKQLELFTKDEREEICENIRRGVVQLTKIRHPQVLTVQHAMEGKP
;
A
#
# COMPACT_ATOMS: atom_id res chain seq x y z
N MET A 1 2.54 33.59 4.27
CA MET A 1 2.87 32.80 3.05
C MET A 1 3.52 31.46 3.38
N ASP A 2 3.93 31.22 4.62
CA ASP A 2 4.76 30.08 5.02
C ASP A 2 4.01 28.76 5.22
N ALA A 3 2.73 28.82 5.62
CA ALA A 3 1.90 27.62 5.81
C ALA A 3 1.60 26.91 4.48
N ILE A 4 1.34 27.67 3.43
CA ILE A 4 1.07 27.15 2.09
C ILE A 4 2.33 26.50 1.52
N ASN A 5 3.49 27.15 1.64
CA ASN A 5 4.77 26.58 1.21
C ASN A 5 5.17 25.32 1.99
N LYS A 6 4.80 25.22 3.27
CA LYS A 6 4.97 23.98 4.06
C LYS A 6 4.08 22.84 3.56
N ILE A 7 2.84 23.13 3.18
CA ILE A 7 1.94 22.11 2.60
C ILE A 7 2.46 21.68 1.23
N TYR A 8 2.87 22.62 0.36
CA TYR A 8 3.47 22.29 -0.93
C TYR A 8 4.74 21.46 -0.80
N SER A 9 5.62 21.78 0.16
CA SER A 9 6.86 21.01 0.37
C SER A 9 6.60 19.61 0.95
N SER A 10 5.62 19.45 1.85
CA SER A 10 5.17 18.14 2.31
C SER A 10 4.54 17.31 1.18
N VAL A 11 3.74 17.92 0.30
CA VAL A 11 3.16 17.25 -0.88
C VAL A 11 4.25 16.86 -1.89
N SER A 12 5.30 17.66 -2.04
CA SER A 12 6.42 17.32 -2.93
C SER A 12 7.32 16.22 -2.34
N GLN A 13 7.43 16.13 -1.02
CA GLN A 13 8.15 15.05 -0.33
C GLN A 13 7.40 13.72 -0.36
N THR A 14 6.06 13.72 -0.36
CA THR A 14 5.29 12.48 -0.53
C THR A 14 5.50 11.89 -1.93
N VAL A 15 5.47 12.70 -3.00
CA VAL A 15 5.76 12.24 -4.38
C VAL A 15 7.17 11.64 -4.52
N SER A 16 8.15 12.19 -3.80
CA SER A 16 9.54 11.71 -3.80
C SER A 16 9.76 10.42 -3.01
N THR A 17 8.90 10.13 -2.03
CA THR A 17 8.94 8.87 -1.26
C THR A 17 8.23 7.74 -2.02
N LEU A 18 7.24 8.08 -2.85
CA LEU A 18 6.52 7.12 -3.71
C LEU A 18 7.43 6.47 -4.75
N SER A 19 8.31 7.25 -5.39
CA SER A 19 9.27 6.69 -6.35
C SER A 19 10.18 5.63 -5.71
N ALA A 20 10.60 5.82 -4.46
CA ALA A 20 11.45 4.86 -3.75
C ALA A 20 10.75 3.55 -3.37
N VAL A 21 9.44 3.57 -3.07
CA VAL A 21 8.68 2.35 -2.76
C VAL A 21 8.38 1.52 -4.01
N PHE A 22 8.32 2.16 -5.18
CA PHE A 22 8.08 1.51 -6.46
C PHE A 22 9.39 1.13 -7.18
N LEU A 23 10.46 1.91 -7.04
CA LEU A 23 11.79 1.60 -7.58
C LEU A 23 12.37 0.36 -6.88
N GLY A 24 12.28 -0.80 -7.55
CA GLY A 24 12.80 -2.07 -7.07
C GLY A 24 11.76 -3.01 -6.46
N ASN A 25 10.50 -2.59 -6.34
CA ASN A 25 9.42 -3.49 -5.93
C ASN A 25 9.05 -4.41 -7.12
N PRO A 26 9.10 -5.74 -6.97
CA PRO A 26 8.82 -6.66 -8.08
C PRO A 26 7.42 -6.47 -8.70
N LEU A 27 6.43 -6.00 -7.94
CA LEU A 27 5.10 -5.64 -8.47
C LEU A 27 5.14 -4.62 -9.61
N THR A 28 6.14 -3.73 -9.66
CA THR A 28 6.28 -2.73 -10.74
C THR A 28 6.69 -3.34 -12.09
N LYS A 29 7.12 -4.60 -12.10
CA LYS A 29 7.37 -5.34 -13.35
C LYS A 29 6.06 -5.71 -14.03
N ASP A 30 5.08 -6.11 -13.23
CA ASP A 30 3.82 -6.69 -13.72
C ASP A 30 2.66 -5.70 -13.73
N TYR A 31 2.74 -4.62 -12.95
CA TYR A 31 1.68 -3.62 -12.81
C TYR A 31 2.15 -2.21 -13.14
N ASP A 32 1.35 -1.52 -13.93
CA ASP A 32 1.42 -0.08 -14.13
C ASP A 32 0.72 0.60 -12.93
N ILE A 33 1.46 1.34 -12.10
CA ILE A 33 0.94 1.99 -10.89
C ILE A 33 0.72 3.47 -11.18
N ALA A 34 -0.43 3.99 -10.78
CA ALA A 34 -0.84 5.36 -11.03
C ALA A 34 -1.01 6.13 -9.71
N GLU A 35 -2.17 6.76 -9.51
CA GLU A 35 -2.41 7.70 -8.42
C GLU A 35 -2.75 7.02 -7.09
N HIS A 36 -2.37 7.67 -5.99
CA HIS A 36 -2.83 7.32 -4.65
C HIS A 36 -4.27 7.77 -4.47
N ILE A 37 -5.15 6.86 -4.07
CA ILE A 37 -6.60 7.12 -3.96
C ILE A 37 -7.13 7.00 -2.54
N GLY A 38 -6.35 6.49 -1.59
CA GLY A 38 -6.79 6.41 -0.21
C GLY A 38 -5.91 5.58 0.69
N SER A 39 -6.26 5.53 1.97
CA SER A 39 -5.62 4.68 2.97
C SER A 39 -6.64 3.78 3.65
N ALA A 40 -6.20 2.61 4.13
CA ALA A 40 -7.09 1.62 4.71
C ALA A 40 -6.42 0.79 5.80
N GLY A 41 -7.25 -0.06 6.43
CA GLY A 41 -6.87 -0.90 7.56
C GLY A 41 -6.75 -0.12 8.87
N THR A 42 -6.56 -0.87 9.94
CA THR A 42 -6.26 -0.31 11.27
C THR A 42 -5.01 0.54 11.18
N GLU A 43 -5.00 1.69 11.86
CA GLU A 43 -3.89 2.65 11.84
C GLU A 43 -3.53 3.23 10.45
N LEU A 44 -4.40 3.07 9.43
CA LEU A 44 -4.21 3.60 8.07
C LEU A 44 -2.87 3.22 7.41
N VAL A 45 -2.35 2.06 7.79
CA VAL A 45 -1.04 1.54 7.37
C VAL A 45 -1.00 1.10 5.91
N TRP A 46 -2.15 0.85 5.28
CA TRP A 46 -2.22 0.57 3.86
C TRP A 46 -2.44 1.85 3.07
N LYS A 47 -1.61 2.06 2.06
CA LYS A 47 -1.82 3.07 1.01
C LYS A 47 -2.34 2.36 -0.24
N ILE A 48 -3.42 2.89 -0.81
CA ILE A 48 -4.12 2.30 -1.96
C ILE A 48 -3.85 3.17 -3.18
N TYR A 49 -3.37 2.54 -4.23
CA TYR A 49 -3.13 3.16 -5.52
C TYR A 49 -4.03 2.53 -6.57
N THR A 50 -4.38 3.32 -7.57
CA THR A 50 -4.90 2.77 -8.83
C THR A 50 -3.76 2.16 -9.62
N GLY A 51 -4.08 1.15 -10.40
CA GLY A 51 -3.13 0.55 -11.33
C GLY A 51 -3.81 -0.38 -12.30
N SER A 52 -3.00 -0.98 -13.17
CA SER A 52 -3.46 -2.01 -14.09
C SER A 52 -2.38 -3.04 -14.33
N LYS A 53 -2.78 -4.29 -14.54
CA LYS A 53 -1.85 -5.35 -14.91
C LYS A 53 -1.34 -5.08 -16.33
N ARG A 54 -0.03 -5.03 -16.53
CA ARG A 54 0.56 -4.57 -17.80
C ARG A 54 0.20 -5.46 -18.99
N THR A 55 0.08 -6.77 -18.77
CA THR A 55 -0.21 -7.76 -19.82
C THR A 55 -1.68 -7.82 -20.21
N THR A 56 -2.60 -7.79 -19.25
CA THR A 56 -4.04 -7.93 -19.49
C THR A 56 -4.77 -6.59 -19.56
N LYS A 57 -4.12 -5.51 -19.09
CA LYS A 57 -4.71 -4.17 -18.90
C LYS A 57 -5.92 -4.16 -17.97
N GLU A 58 -6.10 -5.20 -17.17
CA GLU A 58 -7.13 -5.27 -16.13
C GLU A 58 -6.82 -4.27 -15.02
N VAL A 59 -7.83 -3.50 -14.63
CA VAL A 59 -7.74 -2.52 -13.55
C VAL A 59 -7.60 -3.25 -12.21
N ALA A 60 -6.68 -2.76 -11.38
CA ALA A 60 -6.42 -3.29 -10.05
C ALA A 60 -6.22 -2.17 -9.04
N SER A 61 -6.57 -2.45 -7.78
CA SER A 61 -6.18 -1.64 -6.64
C SER A 61 -4.92 -2.22 -6.03
N ILE A 62 -3.89 -1.39 -5.86
CA ILE A 62 -2.58 -1.80 -5.39
C ILE A 62 -2.42 -1.33 -3.95
N PHE A 63 -2.29 -2.28 -3.04
CA PHE A 63 -2.12 -2.03 -1.61
C PHE A 63 -0.63 -2.06 -1.28
N VAL A 64 -0.13 -0.95 -0.71
CA VAL A 64 1.25 -0.78 -0.30
C VAL A 64 1.30 -0.59 1.20
N PHE A 65 2.12 -1.36 1.89
CA PHE A 65 2.29 -1.24 3.33
C PHE A 65 3.28 -0.09 3.66
N ASP A 66 2.79 0.94 4.35
CA ASP A 66 3.59 2.08 4.75
C ASP A 66 4.28 1.84 6.10
N LYS A 67 5.49 1.28 6.04
CA LYS A 67 6.30 0.98 7.23
C LYS A 67 6.63 2.22 8.06
N LYS A 68 6.61 3.43 7.50
CA LYS A 68 6.86 4.66 8.26
C LYS A 68 5.74 4.94 9.26
N GLN A 69 4.50 4.51 8.96
CA GLN A 69 3.41 4.62 9.94
C GLN A 69 3.72 3.84 11.21
N LEU A 70 4.44 2.72 11.09
CA LEU A 70 4.84 1.92 12.26
C LEU A 70 5.79 2.66 13.21
N GLU A 71 6.51 3.69 12.74
CA GLU A 71 7.43 4.46 13.59
C GLU A 71 6.71 5.24 14.69
N LEU A 72 5.40 5.48 14.52
CA LEU A 72 4.54 6.18 15.48
C LEU A 72 4.14 5.31 16.69
N PHE A 73 4.34 3.99 16.60
CA PHE A 73 3.86 3.03 17.59
C PHE A 73 4.99 2.48 18.46
N THR A 74 4.65 2.00 19.65
CA THR A 74 5.58 1.25 20.50
C THR A 74 6.00 -0.07 19.83
N LYS A 75 7.05 -0.71 20.34
CA LYS A 75 7.51 -1.99 19.79
C LYS A 75 6.41 -3.06 19.82
N ASP A 76 5.68 -3.13 20.93
CA ASP A 76 4.66 -4.15 21.15
C ASP A 76 3.45 -3.93 20.21
N GLU A 77 3.00 -2.68 20.06
CA GLU A 77 1.96 -2.31 19.10
C GLU A 77 2.37 -2.62 17.65
N ARG A 78 3.62 -2.35 17.26
CA ARG A 78 4.12 -2.68 15.91
C ARG A 78 4.06 -4.17 15.63
N GLU A 79 4.42 -4.99 16.61
CA GLU A 79 4.39 -6.44 16.50
C GLU A 79 2.94 -6.94 16.34
N GLU A 80 2.02 -6.39 17.13
CA GLU A 80 0.59 -6.69 17.03
C GLU A 80 0.00 -6.28 15.67
N ILE A 81 0.29 -5.05 15.21
CA ILE A 81 -0.15 -4.56 13.90
C ILE A 81 0.36 -5.46 12.77
N CYS A 82 1.65 -5.82 12.81
CA CYS A 82 2.26 -6.69 11.80
C CYS A 82 1.64 -8.09 11.82
N GLU A 83 1.32 -8.64 12.98
CA GLU A 83 0.67 -9.95 13.10
C GLU A 83 -0.77 -9.92 12.55
N ASN A 84 -1.54 -8.89 12.90
CA ASN A 84 -2.89 -8.70 12.37
C ASN A 84 -2.89 -8.57 10.84
N ILE A 85 -1.92 -7.85 10.28
CA ILE A 85 -1.72 -7.73 8.84
C ILE A 85 -1.42 -9.08 8.19
N ARG A 86 -0.47 -9.85 8.73
CA ARG A 86 -0.11 -11.17 8.17
C ARG A 86 -1.33 -12.07 8.14
N ARG A 87 -2.08 -12.14 9.24
CA ARG A 87 -3.32 -12.93 9.33
C ARG A 87 -4.38 -12.45 8.33
N GLY A 88 -4.58 -11.15 8.23
CA GLY A 88 -5.55 -10.55 7.30
C GLY A 88 -5.25 -10.87 5.84
N VAL A 89 -4.00 -10.70 5.39
CA VAL A 89 -3.57 -11.01 4.01
C VAL A 89 -3.78 -12.49 3.69
N VAL A 90 -3.41 -13.38 4.61
CA VAL A 90 -3.61 -14.83 4.43
C VAL A 90 -5.10 -15.19 4.37
N GLN A 91 -5.97 -14.50 5.09
CA GLN A 91 -7.41 -14.73 5.01
C GLN A 91 -8.00 -14.20 3.69
N LEU A 92 -7.64 -12.98 3.29
CA LEU A 92 -8.12 -12.37 2.03
C LEU A 92 -7.79 -13.23 0.81
N THR A 93 -6.59 -13.82 0.77
CA THR A 93 -6.19 -14.72 -0.33
C THR A 93 -7.03 -16.00 -0.43
N LYS A 94 -7.75 -16.40 0.63
CA LYS A 94 -8.62 -17.59 0.66
C LYS A 94 -10.05 -17.31 0.24
N ILE A 95 -10.49 -16.04 0.28
CA ILE A 95 -11.87 -15.69 -0.07
C ILE A 95 -12.06 -15.80 -1.59
N ARG A 96 -13.14 -16.48 -1.99
CA ARG A 96 -13.55 -16.65 -3.40
C ARG A 96 -15.07 -16.53 -3.47
N HIS A 97 -15.56 -15.36 -3.85
CA HIS A 97 -16.99 -15.09 -3.98
C HIS A 97 -17.25 -14.07 -5.10
N PRO A 98 -18.29 -14.22 -5.94
CA PRO A 98 -18.53 -13.31 -7.08
C PRO A 98 -18.74 -11.85 -6.70
N GLN A 99 -19.24 -11.58 -5.49
CA GLN A 99 -19.49 -10.22 -4.99
C GLN A 99 -18.37 -9.68 -4.08
N VAL A 100 -17.25 -10.38 -3.99
CA VAL A 100 -16.11 -9.96 -3.18
C VAL A 100 -14.88 -9.82 -4.07
N LEU A 101 -14.15 -8.72 -3.89
CA LEU A 101 -12.89 -8.51 -4.59
C LEU A 101 -11.90 -9.62 -4.25
N THR A 102 -11.25 -10.16 -5.27
CA THR A 102 -10.28 -11.25 -5.14
C THR A 102 -8.86 -10.70 -5.15
N VAL A 103 -7.99 -11.30 -4.34
CA VAL A 103 -6.57 -10.99 -4.35
C VAL A 103 -5.94 -11.60 -5.60
N GLN A 104 -5.51 -10.76 -6.53
CA GLN A 104 -4.87 -11.16 -7.80
C GLN A 104 -3.39 -11.55 -7.61
N HIS A 105 -2.69 -10.83 -6.74
CA HIS A 105 -1.29 -11.07 -6.39
C HIS A 105 -1.13 -10.89 -4.88
N ALA A 106 -0.59 -11.90 -4.21
CA ALA A 106 -0.43 -11.89 -2.75
C ALA A 106 0.75 -10.98 -2.33
N MET A 107 0.82 -10.62 -1.05
CA MET A 107 1.89 -9.76 -0.54
C MET A 107 3.28 -10.36 -0.81
N GLU A 108 4.18 -9.55 -1.36
CA GLU A 108 5.59 -9.91 -1.55
C GLU A 108 6.41 -9.55 -0.31
N GLY A 109 7.19 -10.50 0.20
CA GLY A 109 8.09 -10.30 1.34
C GLY A 109 7.42 -10.38 2.73
N LYS A 110 8.21 -10.15 3.78
CA LYS A 110 7.71 -10.03 5.16
C LYS A 110 7.35 -8.56 5.43
N PRO A 111 6.23 -8.28 6.11
CA PRO A 111 5.91 -6.93 6.55
C PRO A 111 6.95 -6.45 7.54
#